data_AF-A0A1M6BJ92-F1
#
_entry.id   AF-A0A1M6BJ92-F1
#
_cell.length_a   1.000
_cell.length_b   1.000
_cell.length_c   1.000
_cell.angle_alpha   90.00
_cell.angle_beta   90.00
_cell.angle_gamma   90.00
#
_symmetry.space_group_name_H-M   'P 1'
#
loop_
_entity.id
_entity.type
_entity.pdbx_description
1 polymer ?
#
loop_
_entity_poly.entity_id
_entity_poly.type
_entity_poly.pdbx_seq_one_letter_code
_entity_poly.pdbx_strand_id
1 'polypeptide(L)'
;MNDLAYKPLLDKTEMLEVLEEIDEFTESEEFKNLVNELKSLPDRNAKYDFVRNVVINKNEQEKRGIFLPEGMFIQRSYFSDDRPTLFCIVKYLKDGKRKMTITYDDDIPKEMLTRI
;
A
#
# COMPACT_ATOMS: atom_id res chain seq x y z
N MET A 1 33.38 -9.85 25.52
CA MET A 1 33.03 -10.03 24.10
C MET A 1 31.57 -10.46 24.07
N ASN A 2 30.66 -9.56 23.69
CA ASN A 2 29.25 -9.90 23.55
C ASN A 2 29.09 -10.68 22.25
N ASP A 3 28.74 -11.95 22.40
CA ASP A 3 28.35 -12.85 21.33
C ASP A 3 26.99 -12.37 20.80
N LEU A 4 27.02 -11.49 19.79
CA LEU A 4 25.83 -11.14 19.01
C LEU A 4 25.53 -12.33 18.10
N ALA A 5 24.98 -13.38 18.70
CA ALA A 5 24.41 -14.49 17.97
C ALA A 5 23.46 -13.93 16.90
N TYR A 6 23.76 -14.23 15.63
CA TYR A 6 22.90 -13.91 14.51
C TYR A 6 21.52 -14.51 14.76
N LYS A 7 20.57 -13.68 15.21
CA LYS A 7 19.14 -13.99 15.10
C LYS A 7 18.77 -13.76 13.65
N PRO A 8 18.17 -14.74 12.95
CA PRO A 8 17.74 -14.52 11.58
C PRO A 8 16.88 -13.25 11.50
N LEU A 9 17.30 -12.31 10.65
CA LEU A 9 16.68 -10.99 10.44
C LEU A 9 15.23 -11.07 9.88
N LEU A 10 14.74 -12.28 9.63
CA LEU A 10 13.50 -12.60 8.94
C LEU A 10 12.76 -13.66 9.74
N ASP A 11 11.79 -13.23 10.56
CA ASP A 11 10.76 -14.13 11.04
C ASP A 11 9.77 -14.32 9.89
N LYS A 12 9.95 -15.40 9.13
CA LYS A 12 9.10 -15.73 7.99
C LYS A 12 7.62 -15.85 8.40
N THR A 13 7.37 -16.36 9.60
CA THR A 13 6.00 -16.53 10.12
C THR A 13 5.36 -15.16 10.30
N GLU A 14 6.05 -14.23 10.98
CA GLU A 14 5.58 -12.85 11.16
C GLU A 14 5.28 -12.16 9.81
N MET A 15 6.14 -12.35 8.81
CA MET A 15 5.92 -11.75 7.48
C MET A 15 4.68 -12.33 6.77
N LEU A 16 4.44 -13.62 6.92
CA LEU A 16 3.27 -14.29 6.33
C LEU A 16 1.99 -13.87 7.04
N GLU A 17 1.99 -13.77 8.37
CA GLU A 17 0.87 -13.24 9.15
C GLU A 17 0.51 -11.81 8.71
N VAL A 18 1.52 -10.93 8.60
CA VAL A 18 1.29 -9.55 8.17
C VAL A 18 0.81 -9.48 6.72
N LEU A 19 1.28 -10.38 5.84
CA LEU A 19 0.81 -10.44 4.46
C LEU A 19 -0.64 -10.90 4.40
N GLU A 20 -1.02 -11.93 5.16
CA GLU A 20 -2.40 -12.43 5.27
C GLU A 20 -3.35 -11.34 5.76
N GLU A 21 -2.95 -10.54 6.76
CA GLU A 21 -3.76 -9.40 7.22
C GLU A 21 -3.96 -8.32 6.14
N ILE A 22 -2.92 -8.04 5.34
CA ILE A 22 -3.07 -7.12 4.22
C ILE A 22 -3.99 -7.74 3.16
N ASP A 23 -3.81 -9.02 2.84
CA ASP A 23 -4.63 -9.72 1.85
C ASP A 23 -6.11 -9.71 2.27
N GLU A 24 -6.44 -10.08 3.51
CA GLU A 24 -7.79 -10.02 4.06
C GLU A 24 -8.42 -8.62 3.94
N PHE A 25 -7.67 -7.57 4.28
CA PHE A 25 -8.12 -6.19 4.11
C PHE A 25 -8.38 -5.86 2.64
N THR A 26 -7.47 -6.23 1.74
CA THR A 26 -7.61 -5.95 0.30
C THR A 26 -8.70 -6.77 -0.38
N GLU A 27 -9.08 -7.89 0.22
CA GLU A 27 -10.17 -8.75 -0.24
C GLU A 27 -11.55 -8.28 0.22
N SER A 28 -11.64 -7.30 1.12
CA SER A 28 -12.90 -6.67 1.52
C SER A 28 -13.63 -6.02 0.33
N GLU A 29 -14.95 -6.02 0.37
CA GLU A 29 -15.78 -5.48 -0.71
C GLU A 29 -15.60 -3.97 -0.83
N GLU A 30 -15.51 -3.26 0.29
CA GLU A 30 -15.32 -1.81 0.37
C GLU A 30 -14.01 -1.39 -0.27
N PHE A 31 -12.92 -2.11 0.02
CA PHE A 31 -11.62 -1.82 -0.58
C PHE A 31 -11.58 -2.15 -2.07
N LYS A 32 -12.15 -3.29 -2.48
CA LYS A 32 -12.29 -3.65 -3.90
C LYS A 32 -13.08 -2.59 -4.68
N ASN A 33 -14.16 -2.07 -4.10
CA ASN A 33 -14.96 -1.01 -4.70
C ASN A 33 -14.17 0.29 -4.86
N LEU A 34 -13.36 0.69 -3.86
CA LEU A 34 -12.46 1.83 -3.96
C LEU A 34 -11.44 1.66 -5.09
N VAL A 35 -10.83 0.47 -5.21
CA VAL A 35 -9.85 0.18 -6.27
C VAL A 35 -10.52 0.17 -7.64
N ASN A 36 -11.74 -0.36 -7.75
CA ASN A 36 -12.50 -0.35 -9.00
C ASN A 36 -12.86 1.09 -9.43
N GLU A 37 -13.26 1.95 -8.49
CA GLU A 37 -13.50 3.37 -8.75
C GLU A 37 -12.23 4.04 -9.27
N LEU A 38 -11.09 3.84 -8.61
CA LEU A 38 -9.79 4.35 -9.05
C LEU A 38 -9.44 3.87 -10.47
N LYS A 39 -9.63 2.58 -10.77
CA LYS A 39 -9.34 2.00 -12.09
C LYS A 39 -10.28 2.50 -13.19
N SER A 40 -11.48 2.94 -12.82
CA SER A 40 -12.45 3.50 -13.77
C SER A 40 -12.11 4.92 -14.25
N LEU A 41 -11.15 5.59 -13.60
CA LEU A 41 -10.78 6.96 -13.92
C LEU A 41 -10.03 7.05 -15.26
N PRO A 42 -10.29 8.11 -16.05
CA PRO A 42 -9.93 8.17 -17.46
C PRO A 42 -8.42 8.31 -17.71
N ASP A 43 -7.69 8.94 -16.79
CA ASP A 43 -6.27 9.24 -16.97
C ASP A 43 -5.51 9.27 -15.64
N ARG A 44 -4.18 9.35 -15.75
CA ARG A 44 -3.25 9.34 -14.62
C ARG A 44 -3.43 10.52 -13.68
N ASN A 45 -3.76 11.71 -14.19
CA ASN A 45 -3.94 12.90 -13.35
C ASN A 45 -5.19 12.73 -12.49
N ALA A 46 -6.30 12.28 -13.10
CA ALA A 46 -7.51 11.95 -12.37
C ALA A 46 -7.26 10.87 -11.31
N LYS A 47 -6.52 9.81 -11.65
CA LYS A 47 -6.11 8.76 -10.69
C LYS A 47 -5.30 9.33 -9.53
N TYR A 48 -4.32 10.21 -9.78
CA TYR A 48 -3.53 10.83 -8.72
C TYR A 48 -4.33 11.75 -7.81
N ASP A 49 -5.21 12.56 -8.39
CA ASP A 49 -6.10 13.44 -7.62
C ASP A 49 -7.06 12.62 -6.76
N PHE A 50 -7.60 11.52 -7.30
CA PHE A 50 -8.42 10.58 -6.56
C PHE A 50 -7.64 9.94 -5.41
N VAL A 51 -6.40 9.49 -5.66
CA VAL A 51 -5.57 8.93 -4.59
C VAL A 51 -5.36 9.95 -3.47
N ARG A 52 -5.00 11.18 -3.83
CA ARG A 52 -4.70 12.25 -2.89
C ARG A 52 -5.91 12.67 -2.06
N ASN A 53 -7.07 12.78 -2.69
CA ASN A 53 -8.26 13.37 -2.08
C ASN A 53 -9.19 12.32 -1.45
N VAL A 54 -9.15 11.08 -1.93
CA VAL A 54 -10.04 9.98 -1.52
C VAL A 54 -9.27 8.84 -0.88
N VAL A 55 -8.37 8.17 -1.63
CA VAL A 55 -7.76 6.89 -1.18
C VAL A 55 -6.98 7.02 0.13
N ILE A 56 -6.15 8.06 0.27
CA ILE A 56 -5.35 8.27 1.48
C ILE A 56 -6.04 9.16 2.52
N ASN A 57 -7.26 9.63 2.23
CA ASN A 57 -7.99 10.54 3.09
C ASN A 57 -8.85 9.75 4.08
N LYS A 58 -8.49 9.80 5.37
CA LYS A 58 -9.19 9.06 6.43
C LYS A 58 -10.70 9.34 6.48
N ASN A 59 -11.12 10.58 6.27
CA ASN A 59 -12.55 10.90 6.29
C ASN A 59 -13.29 10.26 5.10
N GLU A 60 -12.65 10.15 3.94
CA GLU A 60 -13.23 9.51 2.77
C GLU A 60 -13.22 7.97 2.86
N GLN A 61 -12.21 7.41 3.55
CA GLN A 61 -12.15 5.98 3.90
C GLN A 61 -13.32 5.61 4.82
N GLU A 62 -13.50 6.34 5.93
CA GLU A 62 -14.56 6.07 6.91
C GLU A 62 -15.96 6.19 6.28
N LYS A 63 -16.19 7.20 5.43
CA LYS A 63 -17.45 7.35 4.68
C LYS A 63 -17.75 6.17 3.76
N ARG A 64 -16.72 5.45 3.30
CA ARG A 64 -16.81 4.27 2.42
C ARG A 64 -16.78 2.94 3.20
N GLY A 65 -16.80 2.99 4.53
CA GLY A 65 -16.72 1.79 5.36
C GLY A 65 -15.33 1.15 5.39
N ILE A 66 -14.29 1.85 4.94
CA ILE A 66 -12.92 1.34 4.91
C ILE A 66 -12.26 1.67 6.25
N PHE A 67 -12.03 0.63 7.05
CA PHE A 67 -11.33 0.73 8.32
C PHE A 67 -10.02 -0.06 8.25
N LEU A 68 -8.91 0.65 8.34
CA LEU A 68 -7.58 0.04 8.30
C LEU A 68 -7.30 -0.72 9.61
N PRO A 69 -6.81 -1.98 9.54
CA PRO A 69 -6.31 -2.70 10.70
C PRO A 69 -5.20 -1.94 11.44
N GLU A 70 -4.99 -2.26 12.72
CA GLU A 70 -3.96 -1.62 13.53
C GLU A 70 -2.57 -1.75 12.87
N GLY A 71 -1.82 -0.64 12.86
CA GLY A 71 -0.49 -0.59 12.24
C GLY A 71 -0.48 -0.63 10.72
N MET A 72 -1.63 -0.66 10.06
CA MET A 72 -1.78 -0.56 8.61
C MET A 72 -2.10 0.88 8.19
N PHE A 73 -1.51 1.32 7.08
CA PHE A 73 -1.78 2.63 6.50
C PHE A 73 -1.68 2.60 4.99
N ILE A 74 -2.46 3.48 4.36
CA ILE A 74 -2.40 3.74 2.93
C ILE A 74 -1.63 5.04 2.72
N GLN A 75 -0.62 5.01 1.85
CA GLN A 75 0.17 6.20 1.55
C GLN A 75 0.54 6.27 0.07
N ARG A 76 0.91 7.46 -0.37
CA ARG A 76 1.66 7.61 -1.62
C ARG A 76 3.10 7.16 -1.39
N SER A 77 3.70 6.55 -2.40
CA SER A 77 5.11 6.21 -2.39
C SER A 77 5.70 6.50 -3.76
N TYR A 78 6.96 6.93 -3.77
CA TYR A 78 7.79 6.97 -4.95
C TYR A 78 8.95 6.00 -4.72
N PHE A 79 9.14 5.08 -5.67
CA PHE A 79 10.20 4.09 -5.61
C PHE A 79 11.31 4.48 -6.58
N SER A 80 12.56 4.22 -6.20
CA SER A 80 13.74 4.59 -7.00
C SER A 80 13.84 3.86 -8.34
N ASP A 81 13.02 2.82 -8.53
CA ASP A 81 12.92 2.07 -9.77
C ASP A 81 11.84 2.63 -10.72
N ASP A 82 11.34 3.85 -10.49
CA ASP A 82 10.38 4.59 -11.33
C ASP A 82 9.11 3.77 -11.65
N ARG A 83 8.69 2.88 -10.75
CA ARG A 83 7.42 2.17 -10.93
C ARG A 83 6.26 3.16 -10.97
N PRO A 84 5.22 2.90 -11.78
CA PRO A 84 4.07 3.78 -11.93
C PRO A 84 3.12 3.71 -10.72
N THR A 85 3.65 3.60 -9.49
CA THR A 85 2.85 3.43 -8.28
C THR A 85 1.94 4.62 -8.03
N LEU A 86 0.66 4.34 -7.86
CA LEU A 86 -0.36 5.31 -7.47
C LEU A 86 -0.36 5.47 -5.94
N PHE A 87 -0.43 4.35 -5.23
CA PHE A 87 -0.35 4.29 -3.77
C PHE A 87 0.16 2.92 -3.30
N CYS A 88 0.45 2.80 -2.01
CA CYS A 88 0.74 1.52 -1.40
C CYS A 88 0.03 1.37 -0.06
N ILE A 89 -0.23 0.11 0.29
CA ILE A 89 -0.60 -0.31 1.64
C ILE A 89 0.67 -0.76 2.34
N VAL A 90 0.84 -0.30 3.57
CA VAL A 90 2.00 -0.61 4.37
C VAL A 90 1.54 -1.07 5.75
N LYS A 91 2.20 -2.12 6.26
CA LYS A 91 2.09 -2.53 7.65
C LYS A 91 3.47 -2.81 8.22
N TYR A 92 3.78 -2.21 9.37
CA TYR A 92 5.05 -2.45 10.06
C TYR A 92 5.03 -3.81 10.76
N LEU A 93 6.18 -4.47 10.78
CA LEU A 93 6.43 -5.64 11.63
C LEU A 93 6.54 -5.19 13.09
N LYS A 94 6.52 -6.14 14.04
CA LYS A 94 6.53 -5.89 15.49
C LYS A 94 7.75 -5.10 15.96
N ASP A 95 8.83 -5.09 15.18
CA ASP A 95 10.04 -4.32 15.48
C ASP A 95 9.94 -2.82 15.15
N GLY A 96 8.86 -2.39 14.50
CA GLY A 96 8.61 -1.00 14.09
C GLY A 96 9.59 -0.45 13.04
N LYS A 97 10.45 -1.29 12.46
CA LYS A 97 11.49 -0.87 11.51
C LYS A 97 11.28 -1.51 10.14
N ARG A 98 11.02 -2.82 10.13
CA ARG A 98 10.71 -3.57 8.93
C ARG A 98 9.23 -3.41 8.61
N LYS A 99 8.88 -3.48 7.33
CA LYS A 99 7.50 -3.32 6.87
C LYS A 99 7.23 -4.22 5.67
N MET A 100 5.99 -4.66 5.57
CA MET A 100 5.44 -5.25 4.35
C MET A 100 4.75 -4.14 3.55
N THR A 101 4.82 -4.23 2.22
CA THR A 101 4.24 -3.21 1.34
C THR A 101 3.63 -3.87 0.11
N ILE A 102 2.35 -3.58 -0.13
CA ILE A 102 1.65 -3.92 -1.38
C ILE A 102 1.46 -2.64 -2.18
N THR A 103 1.88 -2.65 -3.44
CA THR A 103 1.82 -1.51 -4.35
C THR A 103 0.63 -1.62 -5.30
N TYR A 104 -0.12 -0.54 -5.45
CA TYR A 104 -1.14 -0.39 -6.48
C TYR A 104 -0.58 0.52 -7.57
N ASP A 105 -0.16 -0.12 -8.65
CA ASP A 105 0.47 0.53 -9.79
C ASP A 105 -0.59 0.98 -10.81
N ASP A 106 -0.28 2.03 -11.55
CA ASP A 106 -1.06 2.44 -12.72
C ASP A 106 -0.81 1.45 -13.86
N ASP A 107 -1.80 1.30 -14.75
CA ASP A 107 -1.70 0.42 -15.92
C ASP A 107 -0.79 0.99 -17.03
N ILE A 108 -0.30 2.22 -16.83
CA ILE A 108 0.57 2.90 -17.78
C ILE A 108 1.99 2.33 -17.68
N PRO A 109 2.58 1.87 -18.79
CA PRO A 109 3.96 1.40 -18.83
C PRO A 109 4.93 2.46 -18.33
N LYS A 110 5.96 2.03 -17.60
CA LYS A 110 7.01 2.90 -17.04
C LYS A 110 7.64 3.81 -18.11
N GLU A 111 7.74 3.32 -19.35
CA GLU A 111 8.33 4.01 -20.48
C GLU A 111 7.54 5.26 -20.91
N MET A 112 6.26 5.34 -20.54
CA MET A 112 5.38 6.48 -20.83
C MET A 112 5.33 7.50 -19.67
N LEU A 113 6.06 7.26 -18.57
CA LEU A 113 6.18 8.22 -17.49
C LEU A 113 7.10 9.35 -17.93
N THR A 114 6.50 10.49 -18.28
CA THR A 114 7.26 11.72 -18.49
C THR A 114 7.84 12.14 -17.15
N ARG A 115 9.18 12.32 -17.11
CA ARG A 115 9.87 12.90 -15.95
C ARG A 115 9.30 14.30 -15.72
N ILE A 116 8.57 14.48 -14.63
CA ILE A 116 8.12 15.79 -14.14
C ILE A 116 9.30 16.46 -13.45
#